data_AF-A0A927ZFC2-F1
#
_entry.id   AF-A0A927ZFC2-F1
#
_cell.length_a   1.000
_cell.length_b   1.000
_cell.length_c   1.000
_cell.angle_alpha   90.00
_cell.angle_beta   90.00
_cell.angle_gamma   90.00
#
_symmetry.space_group_name_H-M   'P 1'
#
loop_
_entity.id
_entity.type
_entity.pdbx_description
1 polymer ?
#
loop_
_entity_poly.entity_id
_entity_poly.type
_entity_poly.pdbx_seq_one_letter_code
_entity_poly.pdbx_strand_id
1 'polypeptide(L)'
;MQEDFHYYATYCAAFLAGYEHLECMDICYSAQFVDLCSETLLSSIGAPHAAATTQLIFEMADAGTDAGSIREITGVWASFHFLPRDLKADIKRGTKRYKDRYRLICGPNGELIADTVALAKGGSLQAAGIAMHVLADTWAHMYFAGTPSLVINNTNHYMYEILPDGSERQINFSIKSGGDDPETGKYKASLFHPSETSVMNLGHGRAGHLPDYSFMKYRYLPAWGGYEEIIKDNPADYYRAFCQMVYALKTLRDPESKFETDRYDTVSVGPLEEKIKTILNIRQLSASEEWKTLGEELSGETIEDFDIEKYRSEYMKAPADEKNGTFIGKFITAAFAQKKMITGKIAGSGNRLAGDRA
;
A
#
# COMPACT_ATOMS: atom_id res chain seq x y z
N MET A 1 -3.50 -2.38 2.06
CA MET A 1 -4.97 -2.62 2.06
C MET A 1 -5.22 -3.97 1.37
N GLN A 2 -6.46 -4.38 1.07
CA GLN A 2 -6.73 -5.63 0.34
C GLN A 2 -7.39 -5.38 -1.03
N GLU A 3 -7.69 -6.45 -1.75
CA GLU A 3 -8.28 -6.43 -3.09
C GLU A 3 -9.58 -5.63 -3.17
N ASP A 4 -10.39 -5.65 -2.11
CA ASP A 4 -11.62 -4.88 -2.01
C ASP A 4 -11.39 -3.38 -2.26
N PHE A 5 -10.29 -2.85 -1.73
CA PHE A 5 -9.94 -1.46 -1.89
C PHE A 5 -9.00 -1.21 -3.07
N HIS A 6 -7.92 -1.98 -3.20
CA HIS A 6 -6.92 -1.79 -4.26
C HIS A 6 -7.49 -2.02 -5.65
N TYR A 7 -8.46 -2.92 -5.81
CA TYR A 7 -9.16 -3.16 -7.07
C TYR A 7 -10.49 -2.38 -7.13
N TYR A 8 -11.50 -2.78 -6.35
CA TYR A 8 -12.86 -2.29 -6.56
C TYR A 8 -13.09 -0.85 -6.09
N ALA A 9 -12.52 -0.44 -4.95
CA ALA A 9 -12.59 0.97 -4.54
C ALA A 9 -11.79 1.88 -5.49
N THR A 10 -10.62 1.43 -5.97
CA THR A 10 -9.85 2.14 -7.00
C THR A 10 -10.64 2.35 -8.28
N TYR A 11 -11.39 1.33 -8.75
CA TYR A 11 -12.30 1.46 -9.89
C TYR A 11 -13.32 2.58 -9.64
N CYS A 12 -13.99 2.56 -8.49
CA CYS A 12 -14.97 3.57 -8.12
C CYS A 12 -14.36 4.99 -8.07
N ALA A 13 -13.15 5.11 -7.51
CA ALA A 13 -12.43 6.37 -7.43
C ALA A 13 -12.05 6.92 -8.83
N ALA A 14 -11.60 6.05 -9.74
CA ALA A 14 -11.29 6.42 -11.12
C ALA A 14 -12.55 6.87 -11.88
N PHE A 15 -13.66 6.15 -11.72
CA PHE A 15 -14.91 6.52 -12.37
C PHE A 15 -15.42 7.88 -11.89
N LEU A 16 -15.38 8.14 -10.57
CA LEU A 16 -15.73 9.46 -10.00
C LEU A 16 -14.79 10.59 -10.44
N ALA A 17 -13.55 10.26 -10.78
CA ALA A 17 -12.60 11.20 -11.36
C ALA A 17 -12.84 11.46 -12.87
N GLY A 18 -13.80 10.78 -13.48
CA GLY A 18 -14.22 10.97 -14.87
C GLY A 18 -13.46 10.11 -15.88
N TYR A 19 -12.85 9.01 -15.45
CA TYR A 19 -12.30 7.99 -16.34
C TYR A 19 -13.39 7.10 -16.93
N GLU A 20 -13.19 6.67 -18.17
CA GLU A 20 -14.10 5.73 -18.83
C GLU A 20 -13.97 4.33 -18.22
N HIS A 21 -14.99 3.48 -18.38
CA HIS A 21 -15.02 2.13 -17.81
C HIS A 21 -13.73 1.33 -18.07
N LEU A 22 -13.28 1.25 -19.33
CA LEU A 22 -12.06 0.53 -19.69
C LEU A 22 -10.80 1.13 -19.07
N GLU A 23 -10.75 2.46 -18.93
CA GLU A 23 -9.62 3.12 -18.25
C GLU A 23 -9.63 2.80 -16.75
N CYS A 24 -10.81 2.76 -16.13
CA CYS A 24 -10.98 2.37 -14.72
C CYS A 24 -10.51 0.93 -14.49
N MET A 25 -10.84 0.01 -15.41
CA MET A 25 -10.37 -1.39 -15.38
C MET A 25 -8.85 -1.50 -15.45
N ASP A 26 -8.20 -0.70 -16.29
CA ASP A 26 -6.74 -0.68 -16.39
C ASP A 26 -6.07 -0.12 -15.12
N ILE A 27 -6.63 0.94 -14.55
CA ILE A 27 -6.14 1.58 -13.32
C ILE A 27 -6.29 0.61 -12.13
N CYS A 28 -7.48 0.04 -11.92
CA CYS A 28 -7.71 -0.84 -10.78
C CYS A 28 -6.92 -2.14 -10.88
N TYR A 29 -6.82 -2.73 -12.09
CA TYR A 29 -5.98 -3.90 -12.31
C TYR A 29 -4.54 -3.61 -11.92
N SER A 30 -4.01 -2.48 -12.35
CA SER A 30 -2.63 -2.09 -12.05
C SER A 30 -2.42 -1.86 -10.55
N ALA A 31 -3.39 -1.24 -9.88
CA ALA A 31 -3.32 -1.03 -8.43
C ALA A 31 -3.30 -2.35 -7.65
N GLN A 32 -4.14 -3.32 -8.02
CA GLN A 32 -4.13 -4.65 -7.41
C GLN A 32 -2.87 -5.46 -7.77
N PHE A 33 -2.37 -5.33 -9.00
CA PHE A 33 -1.21 -6.07 -9.47
C PHE A 33 0.08 -5.71 -8.71
N VAL A 34 0.14 -4.54 -8.06
CA VAL A 34 1.26 -4.16 -7.17
C VAL A 34 1.46 -5.18 -6.04
N ASP A 35 0.39 -5.72 -5.45
CA ASP A 35 0.47 -6.72 -4.38
C ASP A 35 0.88 -8.12 -4.86
N LEU A 36 0.92 -8.34 -6.18
CA LEU A 36 1.07 -9.66 -6.78
C LEU A 36 2.29 -9.78 -7.69
N CYS A 37 2.89 -8.66 -8.10
CA CYS A 37 4.06 -8.61 -8.95
C CYS A 37 5.35 -8.93 -8.16
N SER A 38 5.53 -10.22 -7.85
CA SER A 38 6.73 -10.79 -7.22
C SER A 38 7.81 -11.14 -8.24
N GLU A 39 9.03 -11.40 -7.76
CA GLU A 39 10.11 -11.89 -8.62
C GLU A 39 9.78 -13.23 -9.26
N THR A 40 9.15 -14.14 -8.50
CA THR A 40 8.68 -15.44 -9.00
C THR A 40 7.69 -15.28 -10.14
N LEU A 41 6.72 -14.37 -10.00
CA LEU A 41 5.75 -14.10 -11.06
C LEU A 41 6.45 -13.56 -12.31
N LEU A 42 7.32 -12.57 -12.16
CA LEU A 42 8.06 -11.97 -13.26
C LEU A 42 8.96 -13.00 -13.98
N SER A 43 9.63 -13.87 -13.22
CA SER A 43 10.42 -14.97 -13.78
C SER A 43 9.57 -15.92 -14.63
N SER A 44 8.33 -16.21 -14.20
CA SER A 44 7.43 -17.14 -14.90
C SER A 44 6.94 -16.64 -16.26
N ILE A 45 7.10 -15.34 -16.53
CA ILE A 45 6.70 -14.67 -17.78
C ILE A 45 7.91 -14.11 -18.56
N GLY A 46 9.13 -14.35 -18.08
CA GLY A 46 10.36 -13.82 -18.67
C GLY A 46 10.46 -12.28 -18.59
N ALA A 47 9.88 -11.68 -17.55
CA ALA A 47 9.99 -10.25 -17.28
C ALA A 47 11.17 -9.91 -16.35
N PRO A 48 11.69 -8.67 -16.37
CA PRO A 48 12.82 -8.28 -15.53
C PRO A 48 12.47 -8.32 -14.03
N HIS A 49 13.21 -9.11 -13.23
CA HIS A 49 12.94 -9.29 -11.79
C HIS A 49 12.99 -7.98 -11.00
N ALA A 50 13.85 -7.04 -11.40
CA ALA A 50 13.99 -5.77 -10.71
C ALA A 50 12.71 -4.90 -10.70
N ALA A 51 11.72 -5.25 -11.54
CA ALA A 51 10.39 -4.66 -11.59
C ALA A 51 9.44 -5.16 -10.49
N ALA A 52 9.87 -6.13 -9.67
CA ALA A 52 9.06 -6.64 -8.57
C ALA A 52 8.66 -5.51 -7.61
N THR A 53 7.38 -5.51 -7.27
CA THR A 53 6.75 -4.53 -6.38
C THR A 53 6.38 -5.11 -5.03
N THR A 54 6.33 -6.44 -4.92
CA THR A 54 6.14 -7.21 -3.69
C THR A 54 7.18 -8.33 -3.57
N GLN A 55 7.24 -8.99 -2.42
CA GLN A 55 8.07 -10.17 -2.18
C GLN A 55 7.30 -11.24 -1.39
N LEU A 56 7.38 -12.48 -1.84
CA LEU A 56 6.78 -13.63 -1.18
C LEU A 56 7.58 -14.00 0.08
N ILE A 57 6.92 -14.63 1.05
CA ILE A 57 7.56 -15.02 2.32
C ILE A 57 8.82 -15.89 2.08
N PHE A 58 8.77 -16.82 1.12
CA PHE A 58 9.93 -17.67 0.82
C PHE A 58 11.05 -16.90 0.11
N GLU A 59 10.73 -15.94 -0.75
CA GLU A 59 11.73 -15.05 -1.39
C GLU A 59 12.48 -14.23 -0.34
N MET A 60 11.77 -13.83 0.73
CA MET A 60 12.36 -13.13 1.87
C MET A 60 13.01 -14.06 2.90
N ALA A 61 12.65 -15.35 2.94
CA ALA A 61 13.28 -16.33 3.82
C ALA A 61 14.72 -16.63 3.38
N ASP A 62 14.97 -16.58 2.07
CA ASP A 62 16.30 -16.70 1.48
C ASP A 62 17.09 -15.37 1.55
N ALA A 63 16.41 -14.24 1.78
CA ALA A 63 17.05 -12.94 1.93
C ALA A 63 17.83 -12.88 3.26
N GLY A 64 19.14 -12.66 3.17
CA GLY A 64 20.00 -12.50 4.33
C GLY A 64 19.59 -11.33 5.23
N THR A 65 20.11 -11.29 6.45
CA THR A 65 19.99 -10.11 7.33
C THR A 65 21.11 -9.08 7.09
N ASP A 66 21.86 -9.23 6.00
CA ASP A 66 22.94 -8.32 5.65
C ASP A 66 22.42 -7.02 5.01
N ALA A 67 23.33 -6.05 4.89
CA ALA A 67 22.99 -4.71 4.42
C ALA A 67 22.59 -4.64 2.93
N GLY A 68 22.93 -5.66 2.12
CA GLY A 68 22.49 -5.79 0.75
C GLY A 68 21.00 -6.16 0.69
N SER A 69 20.65 -7.29 1.30
CA SER A 69 19.26 -7.78 1.35
C SER A 69 18.30 -6.80 2.01
N ILE A 70 18.67 -6.18 3.13
CA ILE A 70 17.83 -5.13 3.76
C ILE A 70 17.57 -3.97 2.79
N ARG A 71 18.56 -3.61 1.98
CA ARG A 71 18.46 -2.48 1.04
C ARG A 71 17.52 -2.79 -0.12
N GLU A 72 17.56 -4.03 -0.60
CA GLU A 72 16.65 -4.53 -1.62
C GLU A 72 15.21 -4.61 -1.12
N ILE A 73 14.99 -5.24 0.04
CA ILE A 73 13.68 -5.30 0.71
C ILE A 73 13.15 -3.88 0.90
N THR A 74 13.93 -2.99 1.51
CA THR A 74 13.50 -1.61 1.73
C THR A 74 13.20 -0.89 0.43
N GLY A 75 13.99 -1.14 -0.63
CA GLY A 75 13.76 -0.54 -1.93
C GLY A 75 12.45 -0.96 -2.58
N VAL A 76 11.96 -2.18 -2.33
CA VAL A 76 10.64 -2.63 -2.77
C VAL A 76 9.55 -2.06 -1.85
N TRP A 77 9.57 -2.42 -0.57
CA TRP A 77 8.49 -2.15 0.36
C TRP A 77 8.28 -0.66 0.65
N ALA A 78 9.34 0.15 0.73
CA ALA A 78 9.19 1.61 0.92
C ALA A 78 8.76 2.34 -0.37
N SER A 79 8.88 1.71 -1.54
CA SER A 79 8.46 2.32 -2.81
C SER A 79 6.99 2.07 -3.14
N PHE A 80 6.44 0.94 -2.68
CA PHE A 80 5.11 0.49 -3.08
C PHE A 80 4.09 0.43 -1.94
N HIS A 81 4.49 -0.01 -0.74
CA HIS A 81 3.54 -0.33 0.34
C HIS A 81 3.68 0.54 1.60
N PHE A 82 4.89 1.06 1.87
CA PHE A 82 5.18 1.81 3.10
C PHE A 82 5.90 3.11 2.76
N LEU A 83 5.26 3.95 1.93
CA LEU A 83 5.85 5.20 1.45
C LEU A 83 6.21 6.14 2.60
N PRO A 84 7.49 6.49 2.81
CA PRO A 84 7.90 7.34 3.92
C PRO A 84 7.24 8.72 3.89
N ARG A 85 6.73 9.18 5.04
CA ARG A 85 6.11 10.50 5.14
C ARG A 85 7.13 11.64 5.13
N ASP A 86 8.19 11.51 5.93
CA ASP A 86 9.18 12.57 6.15
C ASP A 86 10.60 12.01 6.27
N LEU A 87 11.33 12.05 5.15
CA LEU A 87 12.74 11.63 5.08
C LEU A 87 13.69 12.54 5.87
N LYS A 88 13.24 13.72 6.32
CA LYS A 88 14.03 14.73 7.02
C LYS A 88 13.61 14.94 8.47
N ALA A 89 12.70 14.10 8.98
CA ALA A 89 12.17 14.21 10.34
C ALA A 89 13.27 14.51 11.36
N ASP A 90 13.04 15.53 12.19
CA ASP A 90 13.95 15.94 13.25
C ASP A 90 13.76 15.08 14.49
N ILE A 91 14.72 14.18 14.71
CA ILE A 91 14.68 13.19 15.77
C ILE A 91 15.78 13.53 16.78
N LYS A 92 15.35 14.04 17.94
CA LYS A 92 16.24 14.58 18.99
C LYS A 92 17.12 13.50 19.64
N ARG A 93 16.67 12.24 19.71
CA ARG A 93 17.34 11.15 20.44
C ARG A 93 17.52 9.91 19.56
N GLY A 94 18.41 9.02 19.98
CA GLY A 94 18.69 7.75 19.28
C GLY A 94 19.89 7.79 18.33
N THR A 95 20.35 6.60 17.94
CA THR A 95 21.52 6.43 17.05
C THR A 95 21.18 6.82 15.62
N LYS A 96 22.20 7.07 14.78
CA LYS A 96 21.99 7.30 13.33
C LYS A 96 21.14 6.19 12.69
N ARG A 97 21.43 4.93 13.02
CA ARG A 97 20.69 3.76 12.52
C ARG A 97 19.20 3.79 12.89
N TYR A 98 18.87 4.23 14.11
CA TYR A 98 17.48 4.41 14.52
C TYR A 98 16.82 5.55 13.74
N LYS A 99 17.50 6.70 13.62
CA LYS A 99 16.98 7.86 12.87
C LYS A 99 16.71 7.54 11.40
N ASP A 100 17.61 6.78 10.76
CA ASP A 100 17.45 6.33 9.38
C ASP A 100 16.19 5.45 9.22
N ARG A 101 15.86 4.57 10.17
CA ARG A 101 14.63 3.76 10.12
C ARG A 101 13.37 4.56 10.45
N TYR A 102 13.43 5.44 11.44
CA TYR A 102 12.32 6.30 11.82
C TYR A 102 11.85 7.17 10.64
N ARG A 103 12.80 7.72 9.88
CA ARG A 103 12.51 8.50 8.67
C ARG A 103 11.87 7.70 7.53
N LEU A 104 11.78 6.37 7.67
CA LEU A 104 11.07 5.49 6.76
C LEU A 104 9.68 5.09 7.27
N ILE A 105 9.21 5.67 8.39
CA ILE A 105 7.83 5.49 8.84
C ILE A 105 6.90 6.05 7.76
N CYS A 106 6.02 5.17 7.31
CA CYS A 106 4.96 5.44 6.35
C CYS A 106 3.94 6.42 6.93
N GLY A 107 3.37 7.24 6.06
CA GLY A 107 2.20 8.04 6.39
C GLY A 107 1.72 8.90 5.23
N PRO A 108 0.47 9.36 5.30
CA PRO A 108 -0.13 10.15 4.23
C PRO A 108 0.43 11.58 4.23
N ASN A 109 0.13 12.30 3.15
CA ASN A 109 0.40 13.74 3.02
C ASN A 109 1.89 14.13 3.18
N GLY A 110 2.81 13.24 2.79
CA GLY A 110 4.25 13.54 2.68
C GLY A 110 4.66 14.10 1.32
N GLU A 111 5.90 14.60 1.22
CA GLU A 111 6.45 15.07 -0.07
C GLU A 111 6.51 13.93 -1.11
N LEU A 112 6.82 12.70 -0.67
CA LEU A 112 6.98 11.56 -1.56
C LEU A 112 5.66 11.16 -2.24
N ILE A 113 4.50 11.30 -1.59
CA ILE A 113 3.23 10.96 -2.25
C ILE A 113 2.90 11.97 -3.35
N ALA A 114 3.22 13.24 -3.14
CA ALA A 114 3.08 14.25 -4.18
C ALA A 114 4.02 13.99 -5.36
N ASP A 115 5.26 13.57 -5.08
CA ASP A 115 6.21 13.13 -6.13
C ASP A 115 5.69 11.89 -6.89
N THR A 116 5.08 10.92 -6.19
CA THR A 116 4.49 9.72 -6.82
C THR A 116 3.32 10.06 -7.74
N VAL A 117 2.38 10.92 -7.31
CA VAL A 117 1.29 11.37 -8.18
C VAL A 117 1.82 12.19 -9.35
N ALA A 118 2.79 13.10 -9.11
CA ALA A 118 3.41 13.87 -10.17
C ALA A 118 4.15 12.98 -11.20
N LEU A 119 4.77 11.89 -10.77
CA LEU A 119 5.46 10.94 -11.65
C LEU A 119 4.50 10.21 -12.59
N ALA A 120 3.27 9.94 -12.15
CA ALA A 120 2.24 9.33 -12.98
C ALA A 120 1.61 10.30 -13.99
N LYS A 121 1.81 11.62 -13.83
CA LYS A 121 1.20 12.64 -14.67
C LYS A 121 1.73 12.58 -16.11
N GLY A 122 0.81 12.50 -17.08
CA GLY A 122 1.17 12.30 -18.49
C GLY A 122 1.75 10.91 -18.81
N GLY A 123 1.73 9.99 -17.84
CA GLY A 123 2.15 8.59 -17.99
C GLY A 123 1.02 7.68 -18.48
N SER A 124 1.22 6.37 -18.35
CA SER A 124 0.20 5.37 -18.68
C SER A 124 -0.82 5.20 -17.55
N LEU A 125 -1.96 4.56 -17.85
CA LEU A 125 -2.95 4.18 -16.84
C LEU A 125 -2.37 3.26 -15.76
N GLN A 126 -1.38 2.43 -16.13
CA GLN A 126 -0.65 1.59 -15.17
C GLN A 126 0.13 2.44 -14.16
N ALA A 127 0.71 3.57 -14.59
CA ALA A 127 1.37 4.51 -13.68
C ALA A 127 0.37 5.16 -12.72
N ALA A 128 -0.84 5.50 -13.21
CA ALA A 128 -1.92 6.00 -12.36
C ALA A 128 -2.36 4.93 -11.34
N GLY A 129 -2.52 3.67 -11.74
CA GLY A 129 -2.87 2.56 -10.84
C GLY A 129 -1.81 2.32 -9.75
N ILE A 130 -0.52 2.31 -10.12
CA ILE A 130 0.58 2.22 -9.13
C ILE A 130 0.52 3.40 -8.15
N ALA A 131 0.32 4.63 -8.65
CA ALA A 131 0.21 5.79 -7.78
C ALA A 131 -0.98 5.69 -6.82
N MET A 132 -2.12 5.15 -7.27
CA MET A 132 -3.31 4.97 -6.44
C MET A 132 -3.12 3.90 -5.38
N HIS A 133 -2.49 2.77 -5.72
CA HIS A 133 -2.09 1.76 -4.74
C HIS A 133 -1.22 2.38 -3.65
N VAL A 134 -0.12 3.05 -4.04
CA VAL A 134 0.83 3.66 -3.10
C VAL A 134 0.13 4.70 -2.21
N LEU A 135 -0.73 5.55 -2.79
CA LEU A 135 -1.51 6.55 -2.06
C LEU A 135 -2.37 5.89 -0.99
N ALA A 136 -3.15 4.89 -1.37
CA ALA A 136 -4.05 4.18 -0.47
C ALA A 136 -3.28 3.55 0.70
N ASP A 137 -2.14 2.91 0.40
CA ASP A 137 -1.27 2.30 1.40
C ASP A 137 -0.61 3.30 2.34
N THR A 138 -0.42 4.57 1.94
CA THR A 138 0.05 5.59 2.88
C THR A 138 -0.90 5.80 4.06
N TRP A 139 -2.20 5.57 3.87
CA TRP A 139 -3.22 5.65 4.91
C TRP A 139 -3.28 4.38 5.74
N ALA A 140 -3.42 3.21 5.09
CA ALA A 140 -3.52 1.94 5.81
C ALA A 140 -2.26 1.64 6.64
N HIS A 141 -1.09 1.80 6.02
CA HIS A 141 0.19 1.41 6.61
C HIS A 141 0.89 2.53 7.39
N MET A 142 0.23 3.67 7.62
CA MET A 142 0.81 4.73 8.44
C MET A 142 1.27 4.16 9.79
N TYR A 143 2.37 4.69 10.32
CA TYR A 143 3.02 4.27 11.57
C TYR A 143 3.89 3.01 11.52
N PHE A 144 3.95 2.34 10.38
CA PHE A 144 4.88 1.23 10.11
C PHE A 144 5.89 1.64 9.03
N ALA A 145 6.95 0.87 8.84
CA ALA A 145 8.00 1.14 7.87
C ALA A 145 8.29 -0.08 7.00
N GLY A 146 8.53 0.17 5.71
CA GLY A 146 8.90 -0.83 4.71
C GLY A 146 10.33 -1.31 4.83
N THR A 147 10.92 -1.30 6.03
CA THR A 147 12.23 -1.86 6.33
C THR A 147 12.11 -2.76 7.54
N PRO A 148 12.87 -3.87 7.63
CA PRO A 148 12.99 -4.62 8.87
C PRO A 148 13.40 -3.73 10.05
N SER A 149 12.56 -3.64 11.07
CA SER A 149 12.81 -2.87 12.30
C SER A 149 11.97 -3.35 13.47
N LEU A 150 12.58 -3.97 14.47
CA LEU A 150 11.90 -4.31 15.71
C LEU A 150 11.42 -3.04 16.44
N VAL A 151 12.21 -1.97 16.46
CA VAL A 151 11.82 -0.76 17.19
C VAL A 151 10.67 0.01 16.50
N ILE A 152 10.60 -0.02 15.17
CA ILE A 152 9.56 0.72 14.44
C ILE A 152 8.27 -0.11 14.29
N ASN A 153 8.38 -1.35 13.83
CA ASN A 153 7.25 -2.12 13.32
C ASN A 153 6.57 -3.02 14.34
N ASN A 154 7.18 -3.18 15.51
CA ASN A 154 6.71 -4.13 16.48
C ASN A 154 5.55 -3.58 17.31
N THR A 155 4.59 -4.45 17.61
CA THR A 155 3.52 -4.23 18.58
C THR A 155 3.77 -5.07 19.84
N ASN A 156 3.17 -4.71 20.97
CA ASN A 156 3.26 -5.49 22.21
C ASN A 156 1.89 -6.12 22.55
N HIS A 157 1.76 -6.70 23.74
CA HIS A 157 0.50 -7.29 24.20
C HIS A 157 -0.62 -6.25 24.43
N TYR A 158 -0.28 -4.97 24.44
CA TYR A 158 -1.21 -3.86 24.57
C TYR A 158 -1.71 -3.47 23.17
N MET A 159 -2.68 -4.25 22.70
CA MET A 159 -3.37 -3.98 21.45
C MET A 159 -4.83 -4.35 21.61
N TYR A 160 -5.71 -3.36 21.44
CA TYR A 160 -7.14 -3.50 21.69
C TYR A 160 -7.92 -3.03 20.47
N GLU A 161 -8.84 -3.86 20.04
CA GLU A 161 -9.87 -3.49 19.08
C GLU A 161 -10.96 -2.69 19.81
N ILE A 162 -11.42 -1.61 19.18
CA ILE A 162 -12.53 -0.78 19.63
C ILE A 162 -13.73 -1.13 18.74
N LEU A 163 -14.75 -1.76 19.33
CA LEU A 163 -15.95 -2.23 18.64
C LEU A 163 -16.93 -1.07 18.36
N PRO A 164 -17.91 -1.25 17.45
CA PRO A 164 -18.86 -0.18 17.09
C PRO A 164 -19.68 0.38 18.25
N ASP A 165 -19.93 -0.41 19.30
CA ASP A 165 -20.62 0.03 20.52
C ASP A 165 -19.70 0.77 21.52
N GLY A 166 -18.43 0.96 21.16
CA GLY A 166 -17.40 1.57 21.99
C GLY A 166 -16.76 0.63 23.00
N SER A 167 -17.18 -0.64 23.07
CA SER A 167 -16.52 -1.63 23.91
C SER A 167 -15.15 -2.01 23.35
N GLU A 168 -14.25 -2.43 24.24
CA GLU A 168 -12.89 -2.79 23.85
C GLU A 168 -12.62 -4.27 24.07
N ARG A 169 -11.87 -4.85 23.13
CA ARG A 169 -11.44 -6.24 23.19
C ARG A 169 -9.95 -6.35 22.93
N GLN A 170 -9.24 -7.04 23.81
CA GLN A 170 -7.83 -7.33 23.56
C GLN A 170 -7.68 -8.24 22.34
N ILE A 171 -6.80 -7.85 21.43
CA ILE A 171 -6.53 -8.59 20.20
C ILE A 171 -5.70 -9.83 20.53
N ASN A 172 -6.14 -11.00 20.05
CA ASN A 172 -5.42 -12.25 20.22
C ASN A 172 -4.66 -12.61 18.95
N PHE A 173 -3.36 -12.37 18.96
CA PHE A 173 -2.49 -12.77 17.85
C PHE A 173 -2.17 -14.27 17.88
N SER A 174 -2.59 -14.97 16.85
CA SER A 174 -2.30 -16.39 16.63
C SER A 174 -1.17 -16.55 15.61
N ILE A 175 -0.25 -17.46 15.92
CA ILE A 175 0.79 -17.92 15.00
C ILE A 175 0.39 -19.25 14.32
N LYS A 176 -0.72 -19.86 14.76
CA LYS A 176 -1.18 -21.17 14.27
C LYS A 176 -1.89 -21.04 12.93
N SER A 177 -1.96 -22.15 12.19
CA SER A 177 -2.81 -22.30 11.01
C SER A 177 -4.29 -22.04 11.37
N GLY A 178 -4.96 -21.21 10.56
CA GLY A 178 -6.34 -20.73 10.75
C GLY A 178 -6.56 -19.39 10.04
N GLY A 179 -7.80 -19.00 9.72
CA GLY A 179 -8.09 -17.67 9.17
C GLY A 179 -8.10 -16.59 10.25
N ASP A 180 -8.09 -15.32 9.83
CA ASP A 180 -8.49 -14.22 10.69
C ASP A 180 -9.98 -14.33 11.03
N ASP A 181 -10.37 -13.99 12.25
CA ASP A 181 -11.75 -14.13 12.74
C ASP A 181 -12.16 -12.86 13.52
N PRO A 182 -12.86 -11.93 12.85
CA PRO A 182 -13.33 -10.69 13.46
C PRO A 182 -14.37 -10.88 14.56
N GLU A 183 -15.09 -12.01 14.58
CA GLU A 183 -16.09 -12.30 15.59
C GLU A 183 -15.44 -12.73 16.90
N THR A 184 -14.36 -13.53 16.82
CA THR A 184 -13.63 -13.98 18.02
C THR A 184 -12.41 -13.12 18.37
N GLY A 185 -12.05 -12.14 17.53
CA GLY A 185 -10.92 -11.23 17.76
C GLY A 185 -9.57 -11.92 17.63
N LYS A 186 -9.51 -12.99 16.83
CA LYS A 186 -8.31 -13.78 16.59
C LYS A 186 -7.72 -13.40 15.24
N TYR A 187 -6.47 -12.95 15.26
CA TYR A 187 -5.81 -12.49 14.06
C TYR A 187 -4.44 -13.12 13.91
N LYS A 188 -4.03 -13.41 12.70
CA LYS A 188 -2.70 -13.90 12.34
C LYS A 188 -1.70 -12.77 12.46
N ALA A 189 -0.51 -13.10 12.96
CA ALA A 189 0.62 -12.19 12.96
C ALA A 189 1.92 -12.97 12.78
N SER A 190 2.95 -12.25 12.34
CA SER A 190 4.32 -12.76 12.27
C SER A 190 4.83 -13.18 13.66
N LEU A 191 5.65 -14.24 13.69
CA LEU A 191 6.39 -14.65 14.87
C LEU A 191 7.23 -13.51 15.43
N PHE A 192 7.21 -13.34 16.75
CA PHE A 192 8.14 -12.41 17.41
C PHE A 192 9.59 -12.84 17.15
N HIS A 193 10.42 -11.88 16.76
CA HIS A 193 11.85 -12.09 16.56
C HIS A 193 12.67 -10.95 17.18
N PRO A 194 13.63 -11.22 18.07
CA PRO A 194 14.34 -10.19 18.84
C PRO A 194 15.40 -9.41 18.04
N SER A 195 15.77 -9.86 16.85
CA SER A 195 16.70 -9.13 15.98
C SER A 195 16.03 -7.93 15.32
N GLU A 196 16.64 -6.74 15.48
CA GLU A 196 16.18 -5.48 14.88
C GLU A 196 15.95 -5.59 13.36
N THR A 197 16.76 -6.37 12.65
CA THR A 197 16.74 -6.43 11.18
C THR A 197 16.17 -7.73 10.63
N SER A 198 15.46 -8.51 11.44
CA SER A 198 14.77 -9.71 10.95
C SER A 198 13.61 -9.33 10.03
N VAL A 199 13.44 -10.06 8.92
CA VAL A 199 12.29 -9.94 8.01
C VAL A 199 10.94 -10.13 8.72
N MET A 200 10.93 -10.83 9.86
CA MET A 200 9.73 -10.95 10.70
C MET A 200 9.28 -9.62 11.33
N ASN A 201 10.15 -8.60 11.31
CA ASN A 201 9.87 -7.25 11.77
C ASN A 201 9.73 -6.26 10.60
N LEU A 202 9.37 -6.74 9.41
CA LEU A 202 9.04 -5.91 8.25
C LEU A 202 7.58 -5.47 8.29
N GLY A 203 7.32 -4.22 7.90
CA GLY A 203 5.96 -3.69 7.75
C GLY A 203 5.13 -3.81 9.03
N HIS A 204 3.85 -4.13 8.90
CA HIS A 204 2.96 -4.32 10.04
C HIS A 204 2.91 -5.77 10.54
N GLY A 205 3.95 -6.58 10.30
CA GLY A 205 3.93 -8.03 10.54
C GLY A 205 3.37 -8.49 11.90
N ARG A 206 3.70 -7.79 13.00
CA ARG A 206 3.15 -8.10 14.35
C ARG A 206 1.76 -7.53 14.64
N ALA A 207 1.29 -6.57 13.84
CA ALA A 207 -0.10 -6.15 13.80
C ALA A 207 -0.93 -7.02 12.84
N GLY A 208 -0.35 -7.99 12.13
CA GLY A 208 -1.10 -8.84 11.20
C GLY A 208 -1.76 -8.02 10.09
N HIS A 209 -2.91 -8.47 9.59
CA HIS A 209 -3.70 -7.73 8.60
C HIS A 209 -4.61 -6.64 9.20
N LEU A 210 -4.46 -6.31 10.50
CA LEU A 210 -5.32 -5.29 11.12
C LEU A 210 -5.30 -3.94 10.39
N PRO A 211 -4.15 -3.43 9.90
CA PRO A 211 -4.15 -2.20 9.11
C PRO A 211 -4.86 -2.32 7.76
N ASP A 212 -5.07 -3.54 7.27
CA ASP A 212 -5.67 -3.84 5.96
C ASP A 212 -7.19 -4.02 6.01
N TYR A 213 -7.76 -4.21 7.20
CA TYR A 213 -9.21 -4.33 7.37
C TYR A 213 -9.86 -2.96 7.52
N SER A 214 -10.70 -2.57 6.55
CA SER A 214 -11.37 -1.27 6.52
C SER A 214 -12.17 -0.97 7.79
N PHE A 215 -12.86 -1.97 8.36
CA PHE A 215 -13.70 -1.81 9.56
C PHE A 215 -12.92 -1.66 10.87
N MET A 216 -11.61 -1.90 10.84
CA MET A 216 -10.82 -2.12 12.05
C MET A 216 -10.46 -0.80 12.73
N LYS A 217 -10.88 -0.66 13.98
CA LYS A 217 -10.46 0.43 14.86
C LYS A 217 -9.71 -0.16 16.04
N TYR A 218 -8.49 0.29 16.28
CA TYR A 218 -7.64 -0.30 17.32
C TYR A 218 -6.67 0.70 17.92
N ARG A 219 -6.23 0.40 19.13
CA ARG A 219 -5.23 1.18 19.85
C ARG A 219 -4.02 0.33 20.23
N TYR A 220 -2.83 0.93 20.18
CA TYR A 220 -1.57 0.26 20.49
C TYR A 220 -0.48 1.26 20.94
N LEU A 221 0.64 0.73 21.44
CA LEU A 221 1.77 1.51 21.97
C LEU A 221 3.04 1.30 21.11
N PRO A 222 3.34 2.16 20.13
CA PRO A 222 4.60 2.09 19.40
C PRO A 222 5.79 2.53 20.25
N ALA A 223 6.88 1.76 20.21
CA ALA A 223 8.11 2.11 20.93
C ALA A 223 8.73 3.44 20.43
N TRP A 224 8.65 3.69 19.11
CA TRP A 224 9.14 4.93 18.51
C TRP A 224 8.31 6.17 18.90
N GLY A 225 7.05 5.97 19.29
CA GLY A 225 6.16 7.01 19.83
C GLY A 225 6.26 7.16 21.34
N GLY A 226 7.34 6.68 21.97
CA GLY A 226 7.53 6.80 23.42
C GLY A 226 6.56 5.93 24.24
N TYR A 227 5.93 4.93 23.62
CA TYR A 227 4.81 4.18 24.20
C TYR A 227 3.62 5.07 24.57
N GLU A 228 3.42 6.18 23.86
CA GLU A 228 2.14 6.90 23.87
C GLU A 228 1.11 6.11 23.06
N GLU A 229 -0.13 6.11 23.53
CA GLU A 229 -1.21 5.40 22.85
C GLU A 229 -1.58 6.08 21.53
N ILE A 230 -1.65 5.28 20.47
CA ILE A 230 -2.17 5.69 19.17
C ILE A 230 -3.46 4.92 18.91
N ILE A 231 -4.49 5.64 18.45
CA ILE A 231 -5.72 5.07 17.88
C ILE A 231 -5.60 5.10 16.36
N LYS A 232 -5.72 3.93 15.73
CA LYS A 232 -5.91 3.73 14.29
C LYS A 232 -7.40 3.56 14.03
N ASP A 233 -7.95 4.38 13.14
CA ASP A 233 -9.37 4.38 12.77
C ASP A 233 -9.47 4.12 11.26
N ASN A 234 -9.31 2.84 10.89
CA ASN A 234 -9.26 2.47 9.48
C ASN A 234 -10.52 2.92 8.72
N PRO A 235 -11.76 2.89 9.26
CA PRO A 235 -12.91 3.40 8.52
C PRO A 235 -12.75 4.86 8.10
N ALA A 236 -12.28 5.72 9.02
CA ALA A 236 -12.03 7.13 8.73
C ALA A 236 -10.84 7.33 7.79
N ASP A 237 -9.76 6.56 7.99
CA ASP A 237 -8.54 6.65 7.19
C ASP A 237 -8.76 6.18 5.75
N TYR A 238 -9.50 5.09 5.55
CA TYR A 238 -9.87 4.56 4.23
C TYR A 238 -10.80 5.53 3.49
N TYR A 239 -11.74 6.15 4.19
CA TYR A 239 -12.61 7.18 3.58
C TYR A 239 -11.80 8.38 3.09
N ARG A 240 -10.82 8.84 3.89
CA ARG A 240 -9.88 9.89 3.48
C ARG A 240 -9.01 9.46 2.30
N ALA A 241 -8.50 8.22 2.31
CA ALA A 241 -7.75 7.65 1.20
C ALA A 241 -8.58 7.68 -0.09
N PHE A 242 -9.82 7.21 -0.05
CA PHE A 242 -10.73 7.20 -1.19
C PHE A 242 -10.96 8.60 -1.76
N CYS A 243 -11.25 9.58 -0.89
CA CYS A 243 -11.47 10.97 -1.32
C CYS A 243 -10.19 11.60 -1.91
N GLN A 244 -9.02 11.23 -1.39
CA GLN A 244 -7.74 11.70 -1.90
C GLN A 244 -7.36 11.01 -3.22
N MET A 245 -7.72 9.75 -3.42
CA MET A 245 -7.57 9.04 -4.70
C MET A 245 -8.41 9.70 -5.79
N VAL A 246 -9.69 10.02 -5.52
CA VAL A 246 -10.55 10.76 -6.47
C VAL A 246 -9.90 12.10 -6.85
N TYR A 247 -9.42 12.86 -5.86
CA TYR A 247 -8.71 14.11 -6.11
C TYR A 247 -7.45 13.90 -6.96
N ALA A 248 -6.59 12.93 -6.60
CA ALA A 248 -5.36 12.63 -7.32
C ALA A 248 -5.63 12.25 -8.79
N LEU A 249 -6.59 11.37 -9.03
CA LEU A 249 -7.00 10.94 -10.38
C LEU A 249 -7.51 12.12 -11.22
N LYS A 250 -8.29 13.05 -10.64
CA LYS A 250 -8.67 14.29 -11.33
C LYS A 250 -7.45 15.14 -11.68
N THR A 251 -6.47 15.25 -10.78
CA THR A 251 -5.25 16.01 -11.08
C THR A 251 -4.38 15.38 -12.17
N LEU A 252 -4.42 14.05 -12.32
CA LEU A 252 -3.74 13.36 -13.41
C LEU A 252 -4.39 13.66 -14.77
N ARG A 253 -5.71 13.87 -14.81
CA ARG A 253 -6.45 14.23 -16.03
C ARG A 253 -6.30 15.70 -16.42
N ASP A 254 -6.11 16.60 -15.47
CA ASP A 254 -5.96 18.04 -15.74
C ASP A 254 -4.47 18.42 -15.92
N PRO A 255 -4.01 18.74 -17.15
CA PRO A 255 -2.62 19.07 -17.45
C PRO A 255 -2.07 20.25 -16.65
N GLU A 256 -2.93 21.19 -16.23
CA GLU A 256 -2.53 22.41 -15.52
C GLU A 256 -2.56 22.25 -13.99
N SER A 257 -3.26 21.23 -13.50
CA SER A 257 -3.37 21.00 -12.06
C SER A 257 -2.09 20.46 -11.43
N LYS A 258 -1.90 20.68 -10.13
CA LYS A 258 -0.86 20.02 -9.35
C LYS A 258 -1.52 19.33 -8.16
N PHE A 259 -1.11 18.10 -7.88
CA PHE A 259 -1.54 17.41 -6.68
C PHE A 259 -1.01 18.13 -5.43
N GLU A 260 -1.94 18.45 -4.53
CA GLU A 260 -1.67 19.06 -3.22
C GLU A 260 -1.94 18.04 -2.12
N THR A 261 -1.03 17.92 -1.15
CA THR A 261 -1.28 17.11 0.05
C THR A 261 -2.38 17.74 0.91
N ASP A 262 -2.97 16.94 1.80
CA ASP A 262 -4.04 17.39 2.71
C ASP A 262 -5.31 17.91 2.00
N ARG A 263 -5.49 17.55 0.73
CA ARG A 263 -6.67 17.85 -0.08
C ARG A 263 -7.43 16.56 -0.44
N TYR A 264 -8.75 16.64 -0.36
CA TYR A 264 -9.68 15.51 -0.48
C TYR A 264 -10.89 15.95 -1.31
N ASP A 265 -11.32 15.13 -2.28
CA ASP A 265 -12.50 15.44 -3.09
C ASP A 265 -13.80 14.96 -2.42
N THR A 266 -14.16 15.61 -1.32
CA THR A 266 -15.41 15.31 -0.62
C THR A 266 -16.65 15.76 -1.39
N VAL A 267 -16.49 16.63 -2.39
CA VAL A 267 -17.61 17.14 -3.20
C VAL A 267 -18.12 16.07 -4.15
N SER A 268 -17.22 15.41 -4.90
CA SER A 268 -17.62 14.31 -5.78
C SER A 268 -17.98 13.03 -5.04
N VAL A 269 -17.40 12.81 -3.86
CA VAL A 269 -17.72 11.63 -3.02
C VAL A 269 -19.02 11.82 -2.24
N GLY A 270 -19.42 13.06 -1.92
CA GLY A 270 -20.56 13.40 -1.05
C GLY A 270 -21.86 12.63 -1.33
N PRO A 271 -22.32 12.49 -2.59
CA PRO A 271 -23.54 11.73 -2.90
C PRO A 271 -23.50 10.24 -2.51
N LEU A 272 -22.31 9.68 -2.32
CA LEU A 272 -22.06 8.26 -2.02
C LEU A 272 -21.50 8.05 -0.62
N GLU A 273 -21.31 9.12 0.15
CA GLU A 273 -20.59 9.11 1.42
C GLU A 273 -21.14 8.06 2.39
N GLU A 274 -22.46 8.03 2.59
CA GLU A 274 -23.10 7.08 3.49
C GLU A 274 -22.96 5.63 3.00
N LYS A 275 -23.03 5.40 1.69
CA LYS A 275 -22.86 4.05 1.11
C LYS A 275 -21.42 3.58 1.28
N ILE A 276 -20.43 4.42 0.99
CA ILE A 276 -19.01 4.11 1.17
C ILE A 276 -18.69 3.86 2.65
N LYS A 277 -19.16 4.74 3.55
CA LYS A 277 -19.00 4.54 4.99
C LYS A 277 -19.62 3.23 5.47
N THR A 278 -20.78 2.85 4.93
CA THR A 278 -21.39 1.56 5.23
C THR A 278 -20.46 0.42 4.84
N ILE A 279 -19.94 0.41 3.61
CA ILE A 279 -18.99 -0.62 3.12
C ILE A 279 -17.75 -0.70 4.01
N LEU A 280 -17.15 0.44 4.34
CA LEU A 280 -15.94 0.52 5.16
C LEU A 280 -16.14 0.07 6.62
N ASN A 281 -17.38 -0.02 7.11
CA ASN A 281 -17.69 -0.45 8.48
C ASN A 281 -18.17 -1.90 8.56
N ILE A 282 -18.31 -2.61 7.44
CA ILE A 282 -18.71 -4.02 7.46
C ILE A 282 -17.60 -4.86 8.08
N ARG A 283 -17.92 -5.56 9.17
CA ARG A 283 -16.96 -6.39 9.93
C ARG A 283 -16.64 -7.72 9.23
N GLN A 284 -16.14 -7.64 8.01
CA GLN A 284 -15.74 -8.80 7.21
C GLN A 284 -14.33 -8.62 6.64
N LEU A 285 -13.68 -9.73 6.32
CA LEU A 285 -12.28 -9.70 5.89
C LEU A 285 -12.09 -9.09 4.50
N SER A 286 -13.11 -9.12 3.63
CA SER A 286 -13.10 -8.53 2.30
C SER A 286 -14.47 -7.97 1.97
N ALA A 287 -14.53 -6.71 1.57
CA ALA A 287 -15.74 -6.04 1.09
C ALA A 287 -15.80 -5.93 -0.45
N SER A 288 -15.21 -6.90 -1.16
CA SER A 288 -15.08 -6.85 -2.62
C SER A 288 -16.44 -6.81 -3.33
N GLU A 289 -17.41 -7.63 -2.90
CA GLU A 289 -18.73 -7.69 -3.51
C GLU A 289 -19.51 -6.38 -3.34
N GLU A 290 -19.40 -5.73 -2.18
CA GLU A 290 -20.08 -4.47 -1.90
C GLU A 290 -19.46 -3.31 -2.68
N TRP A 291 -18.13 -3.26 -2.79
CA TRP A 291 -17.44 -2.29 -3.63
C TRP A 291 -17.72 -2.53 -5.11
N LYS A 292 -17.74 -3.79 -5.56
CA LYS A 292 -18.10 -4.16 -6.93
C LYS A 292 -19.53 -3.71 -7.27
N THR A 293 -20.49 -4.04 -6.41
CA THR A 293 -21.89 -3.61 -6.55
C THR A 293 -22.00 -2.09 -6.64
N LEU A 294 -21.28 -1.36 -5.78
CA LEU A 294 -21.21 0.10 -5.87
C LEU A 294 -20.64 0.56 -7.21
N GLY A 295 -19.53 -0.02 -7.66
CA GLY A 295 -18.89 0.35 -8.92
C GLY A 295 -19.79 0.12 -10.14
N GLU A 296 -20.49 -1.02 -10.20
CA GLU A 296 -21.40 -1.36 -11.28
C GLU A 296 -22.65 -0.45 -11.30
N GLU A 297 -23.19 -0.10 -10.13
CA GLU A 297 -24.25 0.89 -10.01
C GLU A 297 -23.80 2.30 -10.47
N LEU A 298 -22.54 2.66 -10.19
CA LEU A 298 -21.98 3.95 -10.58
C LEU A 298 -21.76 4.06 -12.08
N SER A 299 -21.21 3.02 -12.70
CA SER A 299 -20.84 3.05 -14.12
C SER A 299 -21.93 2.55 -15.05
N GLY A 300 -22.88 1.74 -14.56
CA GLY A 300 -23.81 1.00 -15.41
C GLY A 300 -23.14 -0.10 -16.23
N GLU A 301 -21.93 -0.51 -15.85
CA GLU A 301 -21.07 -1.45 -16.58
C GLU A 301 -20.67 -2.59 -15.63
N THR A 302 -20.44 -3.78 -16.19
CA THR A 302 -19.98 -4.95 -15.41
C THR A 302 -18.49 -4.84 -15.10
N ILE A 303 -18.11 -5.06 -13.85
CA ILE A 303 -16.71 -5.09 -13.44
C ILE A 303 -16.23 -6.54 -13.47
N GLU A 304 -15.23 -6.84 -14.29
CA GLU A 304 -14.59 -8.16 -14.31
C GLU A 304 -13.84 -8.40 -12.99
N ASP A 305 -13.93 -9.62 -12.45
CA ASP A 305 -13.12 -10.02 -11.30
C ASP A 305 -11.64 -9.96 -11.65
N PHE A 306 -10.80 -9.69 -10.65
CA PHE A 306 -9.36 -9.63 -10.87
C PHE A 306 -8.81 -11.01 -11.32
N ASP A 307 -8.15 -11.03 -12.48
CA ASP A 307 -7.47 -12.22 -13.01
C ASP A 307 -5.99 -11.91 -13.29
N ILE A 308 -5.12 -12.48 -12.48
CA ILE A 308 -3.66 -12.33 -12.61
C ILE A 308 -3.14 -12.82 -13.97
N GLU A 309 -3.85 -13.73 -14.64
CA GLU A 309 -3.42 -14.31 -15.92
C GLU A 309 -3.86 -13.47 -17.14
N LYS A 310 -4.78 -12.50 -16.96
CA LYS A 310 -5.43 -11.72 -18.04
C LYS A 310 -4.46 -11.22 -19.10
N TYR A 311 -3.37 -10.57 -18.68
CA TYR A 311 -2.40 -9.94 -19.59
C TYR A 311 -1.12 -10.77 -19.81
N ARG A 312 -1.04 -11.97 -19.23
CA ARG A 312 0.16 -12.82 -19.30
C ARG A 312 0.49 -13.23 -20.74
N SER A 313 -0.53 -13.74 -21.45
CA SER A 313 -0.39 -14.21 -22.83
C SER A 313 0.04 -13.08 -23.78
N GLU A 314 -0.49 -11.87 -23.60
CA GLU A 314 -0.12 -10.67 -24.34
C GLU A 314 1.38 -10.38 -24.18
N TYR A 315 1.86 -10.27 -22.93
CA TYR A 315 3.26 -9.97 -22.65
C TYR A 315 4.22 -11.04 -23.17
N MET A 316 3.90 -12.33 -22.96
CA MET A 316 4.78 -13.44 -23.33
C MET A 316 4.93 -13.60 -24.84
N LYS A 317 3.86 -13.34 -25.61
CA LYS A 317 3.85 -13.48 -27.08
C LYS A 317 4.36 -12.24 -27.81
N ALA A 318 4.42 -11.09 -27.15
CA ALA A 318 4.93 -9.86 -27.75
C ALA A 318 6.42 -9.98 -28.12
N PRO A 319 6.82 -9.50 -29.32
CA PRO A 319 8.22 -9.30 -29.69
C PRO A 319 8.98 -8.44 -28.66
N ALA A 320 10.29 -8.65 -28.54
CA ALA A 320 11.10 -8.03 -27.49
C ALA A 320 11.06 -6.48 -27.52
N ASP A 321 10.99 -5.88 -28.71
CA ASP A 321 10.89 -4.45 -28.96
C ASP A 321 9.47 -3.88 -28.74
N GLU A 322 8.44 -4.73 -28.75
CA GLU A 322 7.05 -4.36 -28.50
C GLU A 322 6.60 -4.64 -27.07
N LYS A 323 7.37 -5.39 -26.27
CA LYS A 323 7.02 -5.76 -24.89
C LYS A 323 6.62 -4.56 -24.03
N ASN A 324 7.33 -3.44 -24.14
CA ASN A 324 7.03 -2.22 -23.38
C ASN A 324 5.69 -1.58 -23.75
N GLY A 325 5.12 -1.90 -24.92
CA GLY A 325 3.80 -1.44 -25.36
C GLY A 325 2.64 -2.26 -24.82
N THR A 326 2.89 -3.48 -24.35
CA THR A 326 1.87 -4.34 -23.73
C THR A 326 1.42 -3.81 -22.38
N PHE A 327 0.29 -4.30 -21.86
CA PHE A 327 -0.21 -3.91 -20.53
C PHE A 327 0.86 -4.10 -19.42
N ILE A 328 1.41 -5.32 -19.29
CA ILE A 328 2.43 -5.63 -18.27
C ILE A 328 3.72 -4.84 -18.54
N GLY A 329 4.09 -4.60 -19.79
CA GLY A 329 5.26 -3.79 -20.13
C GLY A 329 5.15 -2.32 -19.68
N LYS A 330 3.97 -1.73 -19.85
CA LYS A 330 3.67 -0.39 -19.33
C LYS A 330 3.73 -0.36 -17.80
N PHE A 331 3.18 -1.38 -17.14
CA PHE A 331 3.27 -1.54 -15.68
C PHE A 331 4.73 -1.64 -15.21
N ILE A 332 5.54 -2.50 -15.84
CA ILE A 332 6.96 -2.67 -15.52
C ILE A 332 7.72 -1.35 -15.66
N THR A 333 7.47 -0.61 -16.75
CA THR A 333 8.11 0.69 -16.99
C THR A 333 7.76 1.70 -15.88
N ALA A 334 6.48 1.76 -15.48
CA ALA A 334 6.02 2.63 -14.41
C ALA A 334 6.55 2.21 -13.03
N ALA A 335 6.57 0.90 -12.73
CA ALA A 335 7.12 0.36 -11.49
C ALA A 335 8.62 0.69 -11.34
N PHE A 336 9.40 0.57 -12.42
CA PHE A 336 10.79 1.00 -12.42
C PHE A 336 10.95 2.49 -12.13
N ALA A 337 10.13 3.34 -12.74
CA ALA A 337 10.19 4.78 -12.51
C ALA A 337 9.89 5.12 -11.04
N GLN A 338 8.83 4.54 -10.46
CA GLN A 338 8.44 4.73 -9.06
C GLN A 338 9.56 4.27 -8.11
N LYS A 339 10.03 3.02 -8.26
CA LYS A 339 11.10 2.46 -7.42
C LYS A 339 12.38 3.29 -7.52
N LYS A 340 12.78 3.69 -8.73
CA LYS A 340 13.96 4.54 -8.94
C LYS A 340 13.82 5.91 -8.28
N MET A 341 12.65 6.54 -8.40
CA MET A 341 12.38 7.85 -7.80
C MET A 341 12.47 7.79 -6.28
N ILE A 342 11.77 6.84 -5.64
CA ILE A 342 11.74 6.71 -4.18
C ILE A 342 13.09 6.32 -3.61
N THR A 343 13.73 5.29 -4.16
CA THR A 343 15.06 4.86 -3.70
C THR A 343 16.10 5.97 -3.86
N GLY A 344 16.02 6.76 -4.93
CA GLY A 344 16.86 7.95 -5.13
C GLY A 344 16.61 9.04 -4.10
N LYS A 345 15.35 9.32 -3.75
CA LYS A 345 14.99 10.30 -2.70
C LYS A 345 15.45 9.86 -1.32
N ILE A 346 15.29 8.58 -0.98
CA ILE A 346 15.79 8.00 0.27
C ILE A 346 17.31 8.15 0.33
N ALA A 347 18.04 7.71 -0.70
CA ALA A 347 19.50 7.83 -0.76
C ALA A 347 19.95 9.31 -0.66
N GLY A 348 19.28 10.21 -1.38
CA GLY A 348 19.56 11.66 -1.40
C GLY A 348 19.34 12.35 -0.05
N SER A 349 18.51 11.78 0.84
CA SER A 349 18.36 12.25 2.23
C SER A 349 19.54 11.88 3.14
N GLY A 350 20.51 11.10 2.64
CA GLY A 350 21.63 10.54 3.39
C GLY A 350 21.32 9.20 4.08
N ASN A 351 20.11 8.66 3.87
CA ASN A 351 19.69 7.35 4.35
C ASN A 351 20.18 6.24 3.41
N ARG A 352 20.88 5.24 3.95
CA ARG A 352 21.52 4.16 3.17
C ARG A 352 20.71 2.86 3.12
N LEU A 353 19.49 2.89 3.64
CA LEU A 353 18.60 1.73 3.67
C LEU A 353 17.91 1.48 2.32
N ALA A 354 18.00 2.37 1.34
CA ALA A 354 17.51 2.13 -0.03
C ALA A 354 18.41 2.84 -1.05
N GLY A 355 18.34 2.41 -2.31
CA GLY A 355 19.12 2.96 -3.43
C GLY A 355 20.50 2.35 -3.61
N ASP A 356 21.16 2.64 -4.72
CA ASP A 356 22.53 2.20 -4.98
C ASP A 356 23.54 3.04 -4.19
N ARG A 357 24.68 2.44 -3.84
CA ARG A 357 25.81 3.22 -3.33
C ARG A 357 26.32 4.08 -4.49
N ALA A 358 26.18 5.41 -4.35
CA ALA A 358 26.96 6.35 -5.16
C ALA A 358 28.46 6.12 -4.96
#